data_AF-A0A8I6YAC5-F1
#
_entry.id   AF-A0A8I6YAC5-F1
#
_cell.length_a   1.000
_cell.length_b   1.000
_cell.length_c   1.000
_cell.angle_alpha   90.00
_cell.angle_beta   90.00
_cell.angle_gamma   90.00
#
_symmetry.space_group_name_H-M   'P 1'
#
loop_
_entity.id
_entity.type
_entity.pdbx_description
1 polymer ?
#
loop_
_entity_poly.entity_id
_entity_poly.type
_entity_poly.pdbx_seq_one_letter_code
_entity_poly.pdbx_strand_id
1 'polypeptide(L)'
;MAKWGCNKVMLKTDSVQLKKVICSEEYDLSALGTMFKEIKYQLHVGFSEACVVNCPRAYNLVAHRLAAFSASLNFDECVTWLGHLPEFVLNFVAGDLPSNDM
;
A
#
# COMPACT_ATOMS: atom_id res chain seq x y z
N MET A 1 4.25 24.60 14.95
CA MET A 1 3.85 24.23 13.57
C MET A 1 2.81 23.14 13.67
N ALA A 2 1.55 23.42 13.31
CA ALA A 2 0.46 22.46 13.43
C ALA A 2 0.51 21.46 12.27
N LYS A 3 0.90 20.21 12.53
CA LYS A 3 0.68 19.08 11.62
C LYS A 3 -0.78 18.66 11.74
N TRP A 4 -1.65 19.22 10.91
CA TRP A 4 -2.95 18.61 10.62
C TRP A 4 -2.79 17.78 9.35
N GLY A 5 -2.97 16.47 9.42
CA GLY A 5 -2.94 15.63 8.22
C GLY A 5 -3.13 14.15 8.55
N CYS A 6 -4.34 13.63 8.29
CA CYS A 6 -4.70 12.20 8.36
C CYS A 6 -4.17 11.42 9.57
N ASN A 7 -4.61 11.79 10.78
CA ASN A 7 -4.28 11.04 11.99
C ASN A 7 -4.95 9.65 12.06
N LYS A 8 -6.03 9.44 11.30
CA LYS A 8 -6.77 8.19 11.26
C LYS A 8 -6.78 7.64 9.83
N VAL A 9 -6.25 6.45 9.64
CA VAL A 9 -6.11 5.83 8.31
C VAL A 9 -6.68 4.42 8.27
N MET A 10 -7.28 4.08 7.13
CA MET A 10 -7.68 2.72 6.80
C MET A 10 -6.85 2.23 5.61
N LEU A 11 -5.95 1.29 5.86
CA LEU A 11 -5.12 0.67 4.83
C LEU A 11 -5.81 -0.60 4.32
N LYS A 12 -6.06 -0.66 3.01
CA LYS A 12 -6.63 -1.83 2.36
C LYS A 12 -5.51 -2.69 1.77
N THR A 13 -5.59 -4.00 1.98
CA THR A 13 -4.66 -4.99 1.39
C THR A 13 -5.44 -6.17 0.86
N ASP A 14 -4.96 -6.81 -0.21
CA ASP A 14 -5.49 -8.09 -0.71
C ASP A 14 -4.73 -9.31 -0.14
N SER A 15 -3.77 -9.07 0.77
CA SER A 15 -3.07 -10.13 1.50
C SER A 15 -3.73 -10.40 2.86
N VAL A 16 -4.46 -11.51 2.92
CA VAL A 16 -5.05 -12.02 4.17
C VAL A 16 -3.96 -12.34 5.19
N GLN A 17 -2.82 -12.90 4.75
CA GLN A 17 -1.71 -13.20 5.65
C GLN A 17 -1.12 -11.92 6.26
N LEU A 18 -0.87 -10.88 5.45
CA LEU A 18 -0.32 -9.63 5.95
C LEU A 18 -1.28 -8.98 6.95
N LYS A 19 -2.58 -8.93 6.65
CA LYS A 19 -3.58 -8.42 7.61
C LYS A 19 -3.53 -9.20 8.92
N LYS A 20 -3.44 -10.53 8.88
CA LYS A 20 -3.37 -11.37 10.09
C LYS A 20 -2.13 -11.01 10.92
N VAL A 21 -0.97 -10.94 10.26
CA VAL A 21 0.32 -10.66 10.87
C VAL A 21 0.39 -9.26 11.50
N ILE A 22 -0.18 -8.24 10.85
CA ILE A 22 -0.18 -6.88 11.39
C ILE A 22 -1.16 -6.73 12.56
N CYS A 23 -2.27 -7.47 12.54
CA CYS A 23 -3.30 -7.39 13.58
C CYS A 23 -3.13 -8.39 14.74
N SER A 24 -2.09 -9.22 14.76
CA SER A 24 -1.83 -10.19 15.84
C SER A 24 -0.34 -10.31 16.16
N GLU A 25 0.01 -10.90 17.29
CA GLU A 25 1.41 -11.11 17.71
C GLU A 25 1.97 -12.49 17.31
N GLU A 26 1.19 -13.30 16.60
CA GLU A 26 1.51 -14.71 16.31
C GLU A 26 2.83 -14.90 15.53
N TYR A 27 3.22 -13.90 14.74
CA TYR A 27 4.40 -13.98 13.86
C TYR A 27 5.57 -13.11 14.34
N ASP A 28 5.47 -12.53 15.53
CA ASP A 28 6.48 -11.60 16.08
C ASP A 28 7.82 -12.27 16.39
N LEU A 29 7.81 -13.60 16.57
CA LEU A 29 8.99 -14.45 16.77
C LEU A 29 9.34 -15.31 15.54
N SER A 30 8.68 -15.06 14.41
CA SER A 30 8.96 -15.77 13.15
C SER A 30 10.25 -15.24 12.49
N ALA A 31 10.73 -15.92 11.45
CA ALA A 31 11.90 -15.48 10.68
C ALA A 31 11.76 -14.05 10.11
N LEU A 32 10.53 -13.60 9.83
CA LEU A 32 10.23 -12.24 9.36
C LEU A 32 9.68 -11.33 10.47
N GLY A 33 9.69 -11.78 11.72
CA GLY A 33 9.08 -11.08 12.86
C GLY A 33 9.60 -9.65 13.07
N THR A 34 10.89 -9.42 12.86
CA THR A 34 11.49 -8.07 12.92
C THR A 34 10.88 -7.13 11.89
N MET A 35 10.68 -7.59 10.65
CA MET A 35 10.06 -6.78 9.60
C MET A 35 8.60 -6.47 9.94
N PHE A 36 7.86 -7.44 10.47
CA PHE A 36 6.47 -7.21 10.88
C PHE A 36 6.35 -6.24 12.06
N LYS A 37 7.25 -6.31 13.03
CA LYS A 37 7.33 -5.35 14.13
C LYS A 37 7.64 -3.95 13.64
N GLU A 38 8.53 -3.81 12.67
CA GLU A 38 8.83 -2.51 12.06
C GLU A 38 7.59 -1.92 11.39
N ILE A 39 6.84 -2.70 10.62
CA ILE A 39 5.61 -2.22 9.99
C ILE A 39 4.59 -1.76 11.06
N LYS A 40 4.38 -2.57 12.11
CA LYS A 40 3.48 -2.20 13.23
C LYS A 40 3.93 -0.93 13.93
N TYR A 41 5.23 -0.78 14.17
CA TYR A 41 5.81 0.40 14.79
C TYR A 41 5.56 1.64 13.93
N GLN A 42 5.84 1.57 12.63
CA GLN A 42 5.61 2.69 11.70
C GLN A 42 4.13 3.10 11.65
N LEU A 43 3.20 2.15 11.67
CA LEU A 43 1.77 2.45 11.76
C LEU A 43 1.42 3.14 13.08
N HIS A 44 1.99 2.70 14.20
CA HIS A 44 1.73 3.26 15.52
C HIS A 44 2.29 4.67 15.71
N VAL A 45 3.50 4.96 15.20
CA VAL A 45 4.12 6.29 15.33
C VAL A 45 3.69 7.26 14.24
N GLY A 46 3.30 6.74 13.08
CA GLY A 46 2.89 7.56 11.92
C GLY A 46 1.45 8.06 12.02
N PHE A 47 0.58 7.35 12.73
CA PHE A 47 -0.86 7.64 12.79
C PHE A 47 -1.38 7.55 14.23
N SER A 48 -2.36 8.39 14.57
CA SER A 48 -3.08 8.27 15.85
C SER A 48 -4.00 7.05 15.88
N GLU A 49 -4.50 6.62 14.71
CA GLU A 49 -5.28 5.40 14.55
C GLU A 49 -5.01 4.81 13.16
N ALA A 50 -4.66 3.53 13.10
CA ALA A 50 -4.45 2.82 11.85
C ALA A 50 -5.24 1.51 11.87
N CYS A 51 -6.07 1.29 10.85
CA CYS A 51 -6.81 0.05 10.66
C CYS A 51 -6.38 -0.62 9.37
N VAL A 52 -6.02 -1.90 9.43
CA VAL A 52 -5.67 -2.70 8.26
C VAL A 52 -6.84 -3.63 7.95
N VAL A 53 -7.41 -3.49 6.75
CA VAL A 53 -8.56 -4.27 6.31
C VAL A 53 -8.23 -5.07 5.05
N ASN A 54 -8.83 -6.26 4.95
CA ASN A 54 -8.70 -7.07 3.76
C ASN A 54 -9.70 -6.63 2.68
N CYS A 55 -9.31 -6.65 1.42
CA CYS A 55 -10.17 -6.42 0.27
C CYS A 55 -9.86 -7.41 -0.86
N PRO A 56 -10.84 -7.78 -1.69
CA PRO A 56 -10.56 -8.51 -2.93
C PRO A 56 -9.51 -7.83 -3.79
N ARG A 57 -8.64 -8.61 -4.45
CA ARG A 57 -7.61 -8.11 -5.39
C ARG A 57 -8.18 -7.18 -6.46
N ALA A 58 -9.42 -7.40 -6.89
CA ALA A 58 -10.12 -6.53 -7.85
C ALA A 58 -10.24 -5.06 -7.37
N TYR A 59 -10.23 -4.80 -6.06
CA TYR A 59 -10.24 -3.45 -5.50
C TYR A 59 -8.86 -2.93 -5.09
N ASN A 60 -7.81 -3.75 -5.23
CA ASN A 60 -6.42 -3.42 -4.95
C ASN A 60 -5.53 -3.57 -6.21
N LEU A 61 -6.15 -3.50 -7.40
CA LEU A 61 -5.51 -3.82 -8.69
C LEU A 61 -4.30 -2.92 -8.98
N VAL A 62 -4.39 -1.62 -8.69
CA VAL A 62 -3.27 -0.68 -8.86
C VAL A 62 -2.06 -1.10 -8.02
N ALA A 63 -2.25 -1.28 -6.70
CA ALA A 63 -1.16 -1.69 -5.81
C ALA A 63 -0.58 -3.06 -6.21
N HIS A 64 -1.44 -4.00 -6.60
CA HIS A 64 -1.02 -5.31 -7.08
C HIS A 64 -0.14 -5.22 -8.33
N ARG A 65 -0.54 -4.40 -9.32
CA ARG A 65 0.22 -4.21 -10.56
C ARG A 65 1.53 -3.46 -10.31
N LEU A 66 1.55 -2.47 -9.43
CA LEU A 66 2.77 -1.78 -9.02
C LEU A 66 3.76 -2.73 -8.35
N ALA A 67 3.27 -3.59 -7.44
CA ALA A 67 4.11 -4.60 -6.81
C ALA A 67 4.68 -5.60 -7.84
N ALA A 68 3.86 -6.09 -8.77
CA ALA A 68 4.30 -6.98 -9.84
C ALA A 68 5.34 -6.32 -10.77
N PHE A 69 5.14 -5.05 -11.14
CA PHE A 69 6.10 -4.28 -11.91
C PHE A 69 7.42 -4.13 -11.13
N SER A 70 7.38 -3.72 -9.87
CA SER A 70 8.59 -3.56 -9.05
C SER A 70 9.36 -4.87 -8.87
N ALA A 71 8.67 -6.02 -8.78
CA ALA A 71 9.30 -7.33 -8.67
C ALA A 71 10.00 -7.77 -9.97
N SER A 72 9.68 -7.14 -11.10
CA SER A 72 10.34 -7.38 -12.40
C SER A 72 11.55 -6.49 -12.65
N LEU A 73 11.78 -5.48 -11.82
CA LEU A 73 12.93 -4.59 -11.92
C LEU A 73 14.19 -5.24 -11.35
N ASN A 74 15.35 -4.76 -11.79
CA ASN A 74 16.62 -5.14 -11.18
C ASN A 74 16.74 -4.58 -9.75
N PHE A 75 17.58 -5.21 -8.92
CA PHE A 75 17.69 -4.90 -7.49
C PHE A 75 18.01 -3.42 -7.17
N ASP A 76 18.67 -2.70 -8.09
CA ASP A 76 19.08 -1.30 -7.92
C ASP A 76 18.30 -0.33 -8.83
N GLU A 77 17.24 -0.81 -9.49
CA GLU A 77 16.42 0.02 -10.36
C GLU A 77 15.33 0.74 -9.55
N CYS A 78 15.41 2.07 -9.55
CA CYS A 78 14.35 2.94 -9.04
C CYS A 78 13.70 3.67 -10.21
N VAL A 79 12.40 3.44 -10.43
CA VAL A 79 11.63 4.09 -11.49
C VAL A 79 10.80 5.22 -10.90
N THR A 80 11.02 6.44 -11.40
CA THR A 80 10.22 7.62 -11.03
C THR A 80 9.47 8.13 -12.25
N TRP A 81 8.15 8.35 -12.11
CA TRP A 81 7.32 8.93 -13.16
C TRP A 81 7.06 10.41 -12.86
N LEU A 82 7.70 11.31 -13.62
CA LEU A 82 7.57 12.77 -13.47
C LEU A 82 6.43 13.39 -14.30
N GLY A 83 5.66 12.55 -14.99
CA GLY A 83 4.59 12.97 -15.91
C GLY A 83 3.48 11.93 -15.99
N HIS A 84 3.25 11.37 -17.18
CA HIS A 84 2.22 10.36 -17.39
C HIS A 84 2.50 9.07 -16.60
N LEU A 85 1.45 8.56 -15.95
CA LEU A 85 1.49 7.26 -15.31
C LEU A 85 1.63 6.15 -16.37
N PRO A 86 2.22 4.99 -16.03
CA PRO A 86 2.22 3.83 -16.91
C PRO A 86 0.82 3.42 -17.34
N GLU A 87 0.67 2.96 -18.57
CA GLU A 87 -0.63 2.52 -19.12
C GLU A 87 -1.29 1.43 -18.25
N PHE A 88 -0.48 0.52 -17.70
CA PHE A 88 -0.96 -0.54 -16.81
C PHE A 88 -1.51 -0.02 -15.47
N VAL A 89 -1.24 1.24 -15.10
CA VAL A 89 -1.84 1.92 -13.95
C VAL A 89 -3.05 2.73 -14.42
N LEU A 90 -2.91 3.49 -15.51
CA LEU A 90 -3.97 4.34 -16.06
C LEU A 90 -5.26 3.58 -16.34
N ASN A 91 -5.17 2.35 -16.86
CA ASN A 91 -6.34 1.51 -17.16
C ASN A 91 -7.21 1.19 -15.93
N PHE A 92 -6.67 1.32 -14.71
CA PHE A 92 -7.41 1.10 -13.46
C PHE A 92 -7.83 2.40 -12.77
N VAL A 93 -7.31 3.54 -13.22
CA VAL A 93 -7.58 4.88 -12.66
C VAL A 93 -8.41 5.73 -13.64
N ALA A 94 -8.61 5.26 -14.87
CA ALA A 94 -9.32 5.99 -15.92
C ALA A 94 -10.77 6.38 -15.56
N GLY A 95 -11.40 5.67 -14.62
CA GLY A 95 -12.72 6.03 -14.09
C GLY A 95 -12.72 7.26 -13.17
N ASP A 96 -11.55 7.69 -12.67
CA ASP A 96 -11.37 8.87 -11.81
C ASP A 96 -10.90 10.11 -12.58
N LEU A 97 -10.69 9.99 -13.90
CA LEU A 97 -10.38 11.15 -14.75
C LEU A 97 -11.67 11.97 -14.91
N PRO A 98 -11.63 13.30 -14.70
CA PRO A 98 -12.78 14.13 -15.03
C PRO A 98 -13.13 13.92 -16.51
N SER A 99 -14.42 13.75 -16.81
CA SER A 99 -14.91 13.76 -18.18
C SER A 99 -14.31 14.98 -18.86
N ASN A 100 -13.55 14.77 -19.93
CA ASN A 100 -13.03 15.86 -20.72
C ASN A 100 -14.21 16.39 -21.56
N ASP A 101 -15.12 17.10 -20.91
CA ASP A 101 -16.18 17.87 -21.57
C ASP A 101 -15.49 19.06 -22.24
N MET A 102 -15.11 18.86 -23.51
CA MET A 102 -14.88 19.93 -24.48
C MET A 102 -15.96 19.86 -25.55
#